data_AF-A0A0W8CLQ6-F1
#
_entry.id   AF-A0A0W8CLQ6-F1
#
_cell.length_a   1.000
_cell.length_b   1.000
_cell.length_c   1.000
_cell.angle_alpha   90.00
_cell.angle_beta   90.00
_cell.angle_gamma   90.00
#
_symmetry.space_group_name_H-M   'P 1'
#
loop_
_entity.id
_entity.type
_entity.pdbx_description
1 polymer ?
#
loop_
_entity_poly.entity_id
_entity_poly.type
_entity_poly.pdbx_seq_one_letter_code
_entity_poly.pdbx_strand_id
1 'polypeptide(L)'
;MRIASSSLLLASLALADALKTPLEYEHEFSAWMKTHSISFSDALEFAKRLENYIANDMYILEHNLENAWTGVKLGHNEFSHMSFDEFKFKMTGFEMPDGYLEQRLASRVDGLWTDVQVPESVDWQDKGGVTPVKNQGMCGSCWAFSTTGAVEGAAYVSSGKLVSLSEQELVDCDHNGDMGCNGGLMDHAFAWIEDHGGICSEDDYEYKAKAQVCRDCEKVVKVTGFQDVNPQDEHALKVAVSQQPVSVAIEADQKAFQFYKSGVFNLTCGTRLDHGVLAVGYGSDNGQKFWKVKNSWGSSWGENGYIRLAREENGPAGQCGIASVPSYPFATLISKDEQTETEKVVEEQRSVPADNPVESFPAEERDFRPMNLADLFSSAKITQCGDVGSAIIDFSDLEVTRRHLSVASRFRSLAMVTRSGILRPRTSSWA
;
A
#
# COMPACT_ATOMS: atom_id res chain seq x y z
N MET A 1 20.92 -43.80 11.61
CA MET A 1 21.40 -42.55 10.99
C MET A 1 21.44 -42.77 9.48
N ARG A 2 20.95 -41.80 8.68
CA ARG A 2 20.73 -41.81 7.21
C ARG A 2 19.31 -42.16 6.73
N ILE A 3 18.35 -41.30 7.06
CA ILE A 3 17.19 -41.03 6.20
C ILE A 3 16.94 -39.51 6.28
N ALA A 4 17.75 -38.70 5.60
CA ALA A 4 17.58 -37.24 5.54
C ALA A 4 18.14 -36.59 4.25
N SER A 5 18.62 -37.36 3.27
CA SER A 5 19.29 -36.80 2.08
C SER A 5 18.54 -36.99 0.77
N SER A 6 17.42 -37.72 0.75
CA SER A 6 16.66 -37.97 -0.49
C SER A 6 15.55 -36.95 -0.76
N SER A 7 14.94 -36.39 0.30
CA SER A 7 13.81 -35.44 0.16
C SER A 7 14.26 -34.04 -0.29
N LEU A 8 15.45 -33.59 0.10
CA LEU A 8 16.00 -32.29 -0.32
C LEU A 8 16.49 -32.31 -1.78
N LEU A 9 17.03 -33.43 -2.27
CA LEU A 9 17.45 -33.54 -3.67
C LEU A 9 16.25 -33.60 -4.64
N LEU A 10 15.16 -34.28 -4.25
CA LEU A 10 13.94 -34.35 -5.06
C LEU A 10 13.23 -32.99 -5.15
N ALA A 11 13.24 -32.18 -4.09
CA ALA A 11 12.74 -30.81 -4.13
C ALA A 11 13.59 -29.90 -5.03
N SER A 12 14.93 -30.05 -5.01
CA SER A 12 15.81 -29.25 -5.89
C SER A 12 15.73 -29.62 -7.37
N LEU A 13 15.44 -30.88 -7.71
CA LEU A 13 15.25 -31.33 -9.08
C LEU A 13 13.87 -30.91 -9.63
N ALA A 14 12.82 -30.93 -8.80
CA ALA A 14 11.49 -30.47 -9.20
C ALA A 14 11.41 -28.96 -9.48
N LEU A 15 12.26 -28.13 -8.85
CA LEU A 15 12.34 -26.70 -9.14
C LEU A 15 13.06 -26.36 -10.45
N ALA A 16 13.97 -27.23 -10.92
CA ALA A 16 14.67 -27.02 -12.19
C ALA A 16 13.75 -27.27 -13.40
N ASP A 17 12.81 -28.21 -13.28
CA ASP A 17 11.79 -28.51 -14.30
C ASP A 17 10.58 -27.56 -14.29
N ALA A 18 10.57 -26.56 -13.40
CA ALA A 18 9.46 -25.60 -13.24
C ALA A 18 9.83 -24.15 -13.63
N LEU A 19 11.06 -23.88 -14.07
CA LEU A 19 11.43 -22.55 -14.52
C LEU A 19 11.04 -22.36 -15.97
N LYS A 20 10.17 -21.36 -16.21
CA LYS A 20 9.83 -20.88 -17.55
C LYS A 20 11.12 -20.44 -18.26
N THR A 21 11.19 -20.75 -19.55
CA THR A 21 12.25 -20.27 -20.44
C THR A 21 12.16 -18.74 -20.62
N PRO A 22 13.25 -18.06 -21.02
CA PRO A 22 13.21 -16.63 -21.31
C PRO A 22 12.11 -16.24 -22.31
N LEU A 23 11.92 -17.05 -23.37
CA LEU A 23 10.89 -16.82 -24.38
C LEU A 23 9.45 -16.95 -23.81
N GLU A 24 9.23 -17.87 -22.88
CA GLU A 24 7.94 -18.00 -22.19
C GLU A 24 7.66 -16.77 -21.33
N TYR A 25 8.65 -16.27 -20.59
CA TYR A 25 8.50 -15.03 -19.81
C TYR A 25 8.21 -13.82 -20.70
N GLU A 26 8.89 -13.67 -21.84
CA GLU A 26 8.61 -12.58 -22.79
C GLU A 26 7.16 -12.63 -23.32
N HIS A 27 6.67 -13.82 -23.65
CA HIS A 27 5.29 -14.01 -24.11
C HIS A 27 4.27 -13.70 -23.02
N GLU A 28 4.48 -14.21 -21.80
CA GLU A 28 3.61 -13.93 -20.65
C GLU A 28 3.61 -12.45 -20.29
N PHE A 29 4.79 -11.82 -20.23
CA PHE A 29 4.92 -10.40 -19.96
C PHE A 29 4.23 -9.55 -21.04
N SER A 30 4.34 -9.95 -22.31
CA SER A 30 3.62 -9.29 -23.41
C SER A 30 2.10 -9.43 -23.31
N ALA A 31 1.60 -10.57 -22.85
CA ALA A 31 0.17 -10.78 -22.60
C ALA A 31 -0.32 -9.99 -21.37
N TRP A 32 0.49 -9.96 -20.31
CA TRP A 32 0.25 -9.17 -19.10
C TRP A 32 0.19 -7.67 -19.43
N MET A 33 1.15 -7.15 -20.21
CA MET A 33 1.16 -5.75 -20.66
C MET A 33 -0.13 -5.38 -21.40
N LYS A 34 -0.60 -6.24 -22.32
CA LYS A 34 -1.88 -6.03 -23.03
C LYS A 34 -3.07 -6.02 -22.07
N THR A 35 -3.07 -6.92 -21.09
CA THR A 35 -4.15 -7.03 -20.08
C THR A 35 -4.26 -5.77 -19.24
N HIS A 36 -3.13 -5.17 -18.88
CA HIS A 36 -3.07 -3.96 -18.05
C HIS A 36 -2.96 -2.66 -18.85
N SER A 37 -3.01 -2.72 -20.18
CA SER A 37 -2.83 -1.56 -21.08
C SER A 37 -1.52 -0.79 -20.84
N ILE A 38 -0.44 -1.53 -20.57
CA ILE A 38 0.91 -1.00 -20.32
C ILE A 38 1.79 -1.25 -21.55
N SER A 39 2.68 -0.31 -21.87
CA SER A 39 3.68 -0.48 -22.93
C SER A 39 4.98 0.26 -22.60
N PHE A 40 6.12 -0.34 -22.95
CA PHE A 40 7.44 0.26 -22.80
C PHE A 40 8.09 0.41 -24.18
N SER A 41 8.30 1.65 -24.64
CA SER A 41 8.92 1.92 -25.94
C SER A 41 10.44 1.91 -25.91
N ASP A 42 11.03 2.15 -24.73
CA ASP A 42 12.47 2.11 -24.53
C ASP A 42 12.91 0.67 -24.22
N ALA A 43 13.95 0.20 -24.92
CA ALA A 43 14.40 -1.19 -24.83
C ALA A 43 15.05 -1.49 -23.46
N LEU A 44 15.73 -0.51 -22.85
CA LEU A 44 16.36 -0.70 -21.55
C LEU A 44 15.30 -0.75 -20.44
N GLU A 45 14.30 0.13 -20.51
CA GLU A 45 13.15 0.07 -19.62
C GLU A 45 12.39 -1.24 -19.80
N PHE A 46 12.09 -1.66 -21.02
CA PHE A 46 11.45 -2.96 -21.28
C PHE A 46 12.20 -4.12 -20.61
N ALA A 47 13.53 -4.20 -20.81
CA ALA A 47 14.36 -5.25 -20.23
C ALA A 47 14.31 -5.22 -18.68
N LYS A 48 14.43 -4.03 -18.08
CA LYS A 48 14.32 -3.85 -16.63
C LYS A 48 12.95 -4.27 -16.09
N ARG A 49 11.86 -3.93 -16.80
CA ARG A 49 10.49 -4.27 -16.41
C ARG A 49 10.23 -5.77 -16.52
N LEU A 50 10.77 -6.42 -17.55
CA LEU A 50 10.73 -7.87 -17.69
C LEU A 50 11.52 -8.56 -16.56
N GLU A 51 12.72 -8.06 -16.21
CA GLU A 51 13.51 -8.60 -15.09
C GLU A 51 12.74 -8.52 -13.76
N ASN A 52 12.14 -7.37 -13.47
CA ASN A 52 11.27 -7.21 -12.30
C ASN A 52 10.09 -8.19 -12.33
N TYR A 53 9.43 -8.33 -13.49
CA TYR A 53 8.31 -9.26 -13.66
C TYR A 53 8.71 -10.70 -13.35
N ILE A 54 9.85 -11.17 -13.86
CA ILE A 54 10.41 -12.50 -13.58
C ILE A 54 10.68 -12.67 -12.09
N ALA A 55 11.37 -11.70 -11.47
CA ALA A 55 11.70 -11.75 -10.04
C ALA A 55 10.45 -11.77 -9.15
N ASN A 56 9.37 -11.12 -9.59
CA ASN A 56 8.09 -11.11 -8.89
C ASN A 56 7.28 -12.40 -9.12
N ASP A 57 7.28 -12.98 -10.33
CA ASP A 57 6.67 -14.30 -10.61
C ASP A 57 7.31 -15.37 -9.73
N MET A 58 8.64 -15.41 -9.65
CA MET A 58 9.36 -16.35 -8.78
C MET A 58 8.95 -16.21 -7.31
N TYR A 59 8.83 -14.97 -6.82
CA TYR A 59 8.37 -14.72 -5.45
C TYR A 59 6.93 -15.19 -5.21
N ILE A 60 6.02 -14.92 -6.15
CA ILE A 60 4.62 -15.35 -6.10
C ILE A 60 4.54 -16.89 -6.07
N LEU A 61 5.29 -17.57 -6.94
CA LEU A 61 5.33 -19.02 -7.02
C LEU A 61 5.89 -19.64 -5.73
N GLU A 62 7.03 -19.13 -5.23
CA GLU A 62 7.65 -19.59 -3.98
C GLU A 62 6.68 -19.42 -2.80
N HIS A 63 6.05 -18.24 -2.66
CA HIS A 63 5.05 -18.01 -1.61
C HIS A 63 3.88 -18.98 -1.72
N ASN A 64 3.29 -19.13 -2.90
CA ASN A 64 2.11 -19.96 -3.08
C ASN A 64 2.39 -21.46 -2.84
N LEU A 65 3.65 -21.90 -3.01
CA LEU A 65 4.10 -23.25 -2.68
C LEU A 65 4.36 -23.43 -1.18
N GLU A 66 5.10 -22.51 -0.56
CA GLU A 66 5.55 -22.65 0.83
C GLU A 66 4.48 -22.26 1.86
N ASN A 67 3.60 -21.32 1.51
CA ASN A 67 2.59 -20.73 2.40
C ASN A 67 1.16 -21.14 2.04
N ALA A 68 0.98 -22.19 1.23
CA ALA A 68 -0.34 -22.70 0.84
C ALA A 68 -1.28 -22.96 2.04
N TRP A 69 -0.72 -23.33 3.19
CA TRP A 69 -1.45 -23.61 4.43
C TRP A 69 -2.09 -22.36 5.07
N THR A 70 -1.60 -21.16 4.75
CA THR A 70 -2.18 -19.90 5.24
C THR A 70 -3.51 -19.58 4.56
N GLY A 71 -3.79 -20.16 3.39
CA GLY A 71 -4.93 -19.82 2.56
C GLY A 71 -4.79 -18.49 1.80
N VAL A 72 -3.72 -17.72 2.04
CA VAL A 72 -3.43 -16.46 1.33
C VAL A 72 -2.73 -16.76 0.01
N LYS A 73 -3.32 -16.31 -1.09
CA LYS A 73 -2.75 -16.44 -2.43
C LYS A 73 -2.18 -15.12 -2.90
N LEU A 74 -0.98 -15.17 -3.47
CA LEU A 74 -0.41 -14.07 -4.23
C LEU A 74 -0.63 -14.29 -5.72
N GLY A 75 -0.60 -13.21 -6.50
CA GLY A 75 -0.77 -13.28 -7.94
C GLY A 75 -0.34 -12.00 -8.65
N HIS A 76 -0.10 -12.13 -9.95
CA HIS A 76 0.19 -10.99 -10.80
C HIS A 76 -0.98 -10.00 -10.82
N ASN A 77 -0.63 -8.72 -10.78
CA ASN A 77 -1.51 -7.56 -10.89
C ASN A 77 -0.79 -6.44 -11.68
N GLU A 78 -1.35 -5.23 -11.74
CA GLU A 78 -0.78 -4.11 -12.49
C GLU A 78 0.62 -3.67 -12.02
N PHE A 79 1.05 -4.05 -10.81
CA PHE A 79 2.36 -3.69 -10.25
C PHE A 79 3.45 -4.72 -10.52
N SER A 80 3.16 -5.78 -11.29
CA SER A 80 4.10 -6.91 -11.49
C SER A 80 5.42 -6.50 -12.15
N HIS A 81 5.44 -5.42 -12.91
CA HIS A 81 6.64 -4.88 -13.57
C HIS A 81 7.50 -3.97 -12.67
N MET A 82 7.04 -3.66 -11.45
CA MET A 82 7.74 -2.75 -10.54
C MET A 82 8.70 -3.52 -9.64
N SER A 83 9.84 -2.89 -9.34
CA SER A 83 10.64 -3.34 -8.20
C SER A 83 9.88 -3.02 -6.91
N PHE A 84 10.22 -3.72 -5.84
CA PHE A 84 9.57 -3.50 -4.56
C PHE A 84 9.82 -2.10 -3.99
N ASP A 85 11.05 -1.59 -4.13
CA ASP A 85 11.39 -0.22 -3.69
C ASP A 85 10.62 0.85 -4.48
N GLU A 86 10.42 0.63 -5.78
CA GLU A 86 9.62 1.54 -6.62
C GLU A 86 8.15 1.49 -6.21
N PHE A 87 7.60 0.30 -5.97
CA PHE A 87 6.23 0.13 -5.51
C PHE A 87 6.01 0.84 -4.17
N LYS A 88 6.86 0.57 -3.18
CA LYS A 88 6.80 1.18 -1.85
C LYS A 88 6.79 2.71 -1.95
N PHE A 89 7.69 3.28 -2.73
CA PHE A 89 7.84 4.72 -2.85
C PHE A 89 6.64 5.40 -3.54
N LYS A 90 5.96 4.72 -4.49
CA LYS A 90 4.95 5.35 -5.35
C LYS A 90 3.51 5.03 -5.01
N MET A 91 3.26 3.96 -4.25
CA MET A 91 1.91 3.44 -3.97
C MET A 91 1.43 3.67 -2.53
N THR A 92 2.29 4.20 -1.67
CA THR A 92 1.98 4.62 -0.29
C THR A 92 1.86 6.15 -0.22
N GLY A 93 1.46 6.70 0.93
CA GLY A 93 1.26 8.14 1.07
C GLY A 93 0.51 8.60 2.31
N PHE A 94 0.28 7.72 3.28
CA PHE A 94 -0.16 8.16 4.59
C PHE A 94 1.04 8.66 5.37
N GLU A 95 0.94 9.87 5.92
CA GLU A 95 1.97 10.45 6.78
C GLU A 95 1.38 10.71 8.16
N MET A 96 1.91 10.02 9.16
CA MET A 96 1.53 10.23 10.55
C MET A 96 2.39 11.33 11.16
N PRO A 97 1.81 12.42 11.70
CA PRO A 97 2.56 13.43 12.42
C PRO A 97 3.26 12.85 13.67
N ASP A 98 4.42 13.41 14.01
CA ASP A 98 5.17 13.02 15.20
C ASP A 98 4.34 13.14 16.47
N GLY A 99 4.28 12.08 17.28
CA GLY A 99 3.54 12.07 18.55
C GLY A 99 2.02 11.86 18.41
N TYR A 100 1.50 11.76 17.18
CA TYR A 100 0.06 11.63 16.93
C TYR A 100 -0.55 10.39 17.60
N LEU A 101 0.07 9.22 17.40
CA LEU A 101 -0.39 7.97 18.02
C LEU A 101 -0.23 8.01 19.55
N GLU A 102 0.87 8.56 20.05
CA GLU A 102 1.11 8.71 21.48
C GLU A 102 0.05 9.60 22.15
N GLN A 103 -0.34 10.70 21.49
CA GLN A 103 -1.40 11.57 21.96
C GLN A 103 -2.74 10.83 22.01
N ARG A 104 -3.09 10.09 20.95
CA ARG A 104 -4.33 9.30 20.91
C ARG A 104 -4.34 8.19 21.95
N LEU A 105 -3.21 7.54 22.19
CA LEU A 105 -3.06 6.55 23.25
C LEU A 105 -3.22 7.17 24.64
N ALA A 106 -2.70 8.38 24.84
CA ALA A 106 -2.85 9.11 26.10
C ALA A 106 -4.29 9.57 26.36
N SER A 107 -5.08 9.82 25.31
CA SER A 107 -6.51 10.16 25.42
C SER A 107 -7.46 8.95 25.38
N ARG A 108 -6.93 7.73 25.24
CA ARG A 108 -7.72 6.49 25.18
C ARG A 108 -8.52 6.30 26.47
N VAL A 109 -9.78 5.88 26.33
CA VAL A 109 -10.65 5.53 27.46
C VAL A 109 -10.90 4.03 27.49
N ASP A 110 -10.26 3.33 28.41
CA ASP A 110 -10.35 1.88 28.55
C ASP A 110 -11.76 1.43 28.95
N GLY A 111 -12.28 0.39 28.30
CA GLY A 111 -13.58 -0.18 28.63
C GLY A 111 -14.79 0.58 28.08
N LEU A 112 -14.60 1.66 27.31
CA LEU A 112 -15.71 2.48 26.80
C LEU A 112 -16.71 1.69 25.95
N TRP A 113 -16.22 0.73 25.18
CA TRP A 113 -17.01 -0.01 24.19
C TRP A 113 -17.27 -1.46 24.55
N THR A 114 -16.77 -1.97 25.68
CA THR A 114 -16.71 -3.43 25.95
C THR A 114 -18.06 -4.13 26.02
N ASP A 115 -19.12 -3.41 26.38
CA ASP A 115 -20.47 -3.98 26.51
C ASP A 115 -21.30 -3.82 25.23
N VAL A 116 -20.79 -3.12 24.22
CA VAL A 116 -21.54 -2.83 22.99
C VAL A 116 -21.55 -4.05 22.07
N GLN A 117 -22.73 -4.63 21.92
CA GLN A 117 -22.94 -5.74 20.98
C GLN A 117 -23.30 -5.20 19.59
N VAL A 118 -22.60 -5.70 18.58
CA VAL A 118 -22.81 -5.34 17.17
C VAL A 118 -22.96 -6.60 16.32
N PRO A 119 -23.55 -6.52 15.11
CA PRO A 119 -23.72 -7.69 14.25
C PRO A 119 -22.41 -8.46 14.03
N GLU A 120 -22.50 -9.76 13.77
CA GLU A 120 -21.31 -10.60 13.50
C GLU A 120 -20.64 -10.31 12.16
N SER A 121 -21.41 -9.82 11.18
CA SER A 121 -20.90 -9.35 9.91
C SER A 121 -21.61 -8.08 9.47
N VAL A 122 -20.85 -7.21 8.80
CA VAL A 122 -21.34 -6.01 8.13
C VAL A 122 -20.57 -5.87 6.82
N ASP A 123 -21.29 -5.52 5.75
CA ASP A 123 -20.70 -5.17 4.47
C ASP A 123 -21.41 -3.93 3.92
N TRP A 124 -20.74 -2.78 3.95
CA TRP A 124 -21.31 -1.53 3.44
C TRP A 124 -21.41 -1.51 1.93
N GLN A 125 -20.64 -2.34 1.22
CA GLN A 125 -20.78 -2.48 -0.23
C GLN A 125 -22.14 -3.09 -0.57
N ASP A 126 -22.53 -4.17 0.11
CA ASP A 126 -23.83 -4.83 -0.10
C ASP A 126 -25.00 -3.93 0.33
N LYS A 127 -24.76 -3.04 1.29
CA LYS A 127 -25.73 -2.02 1.71
C LYS A 127 -25.78 -0.81 0.76
N GLY A 128 -24.91 -0.70 -0.24
CA GLY A 128 -24.87 0.43 -1.17
C GLY A 128 -24.20 1.70 -0.65
N GLY A 129 -23.46 1.62 0.46
CA GLY A 129 -22.74 2.73 1.09
C GLY A 129 -21.27 2.86 0.68
N VAL A 130 -20.86 2.23 -0.43
CA VAL A 130 -19.47 2.22 -0.90
C VAL A 130 -19.45 2.44 -2.42
N THR A 131 -18.74 3.46 -2.87
CA THR A 131 -18.51 3.74 -4.31
C THR A 131 -17.63 2.67 -4.97
N PRO A 132 -17.58 2.58 -6.30
CA PRO A 132 -16.63 1.70 -6.99
C PRO A 132 -15.18 1.91 -6.53
N VAL A 133 -14.34 0.87 -6.68
CA VAL A 133 -12.89 0.99 -6.43
C VAL A 133 -12.29 1.95 -7.44
N LYS A 134 -11.51 2.91 -6.95
CA LYS A 134 -10.75 3.89 -7.73
C LYS A 134 -9.26 3.53 -7.79
N ASN A 135 -8.47 4.29 -8.54
CA ASN A 135 -7.03 4.10 -8.66
C ASN A 135 -6.28 5.43 -8.45
N GLN A 136 -5.48 5.50 -7.38
CA GLN A 136 -4.68 6.67 -7.03
C GLN A 136 -3.53 6.93 -8.00
N GLY A 137 -3.15 5.92 -8.81
CA GLY A 137 -1.99 5.98 -9.68
C GLY A 137 -0.69 6.15 -8.91
N MET A 138 0.28 6.84 -9.51
CA MET A 138 1.61 7.06 -8.95
C MET A 138 1.68 8.36 -8.14
N CYS A 139 0.77 8.49 -7.17
CA CYS A 139 0.61 9.66 -6.30
C CYS A 139 0.32 9.16 -4.88
N GLY A 140 1.02 9.71 -3.88
CA GLY A 140 0.82 9.37 -2.47
C GLY A 140 -0.43 10.01 -1.87
N SER A 141 -1.57 9.83 -2.51
CA SER A 141 -2.87 10.43 -2.16
C SER A 141 -3.82 9.44 -1.49
N CYS A 142 -3.35 8.29 -1.01
CA CYS A 142 -4.21 7.29 -0.37
C CYS A 142 -4.97 7.84 0.84
N TRP A 143 -4.42 8.83 1.53
CA TRP A 143 -5.11 9.60 2.57
C TRP A 143 -6.40 10.24 2.03
N ALA A 144 -6.35 10.90 0.87
CA ALA A 144 -7.50 11.52 0.23
C ALA A 144 -8.57 10.48 -0.16
N PHE A 145 -8.16 9.34 -0.72
CA PHE A 145 -9.08 8.23 -1.06
C PHE A 145 -9.72 7.58 0.18
N SER A 146 -8.97 7.46 1.28
CA SER A 146 -9.52 6.98 2.55
C SER A 146 -10.54 7.98 3.10
N THR A 147 -10.20 9.27 3.08
CA THR A 147 -11.08 10.36 3.52
C THR A 147 -12.37 10.40 2.72
N THR A 148 -12.29 10.52 1.39
CA THR A 148 -13.50 10.59 0.54
C THR A 148 -14.36 9.37 0.75
N GLY A 149 -13.78 8.16 0.77
CA GLY A 149 -14.53 6.93 1.01
C GLY A 149 -15.31 6.91 2.34
N ALA A 150 -14.76 7.48 3.41
CA ALA A 150 -15.44 7.58 4.70
C ALA A 150 -16.52 8.68 4.69
N VAL A 151 -16.28 9.82 4.05
CA VAL A 151 -17.26 10.91 3.90
C VAL A 151 -18.44 10.48 3.02
N GLU A 152 -18.18 9.77 1.92
CA GLU A 152 -19.19 9.15 1.05
C GLU A 152 -20.07 8.19 1.84
N GLY A 153 -19.45 7.31 2.62
CA GLY A 153 -20.14 6.35 3.48
C GLY A 153 -20.99 7.00 4.56
N ALA A 154 -20.45 8.02 5.24
CA ALA A 154 -21.17 8.78 6.26
C ALA A 154 -22.38 9.54 5.67
N ALA A 155 -22.20 10.18 4.51
CA ALA A 155 -23.28 10.87 3.79
C ALA A 155 -24.36 9.88 3.31
N TYR A 156 -23.96 8.67 2.89
CA TYR A 156 -24.91 7.61 2.57
C TYR A 156 -25.72 7.18 3.79
N VAL A 157 -25.08 6.97 4.93
CA VAL A 157 -25.76 6.57 6.18
C VAL A 157 -26.77 7.63 6.63
N SER A 158 -26.45 8.92 6.49
CA SER A 158 -27.34 10.01 6.91
C SER A 158 -28.48 10.31 5.92
N SER A 159 -28.26 10.11 4.61
CA SER A 159 -29.19 10.56 3.57
C SER A 159 -29.84 9.45 2.74
N GLY A 160 -29.28 8.23 2.76
CA GLY A 160 -29.65 7.12 1.88
C GLY A 160 -29.20 7.27 0.43
N LYS A 161 -28.40 8.29 0.10
CA LYS A 161 -27.89 8.56 -1.25
C LYS A 161 -26.37 8.53 -1.27
N LEU A 162 -25.82 7.74 -2.18
CA LEU A 162 -24.38 7.64 -2.39
C LEU A 162 -23.98 8.64 -3.47
N VAL A 163 -22.94 9.43 -3.18
CA VAL A 163 -22.32 10.39 -4.12
C VAL A 163 -20.85 10.03 -4.22
N SER A 164 -20.24 10.16 -5.39
CA SER A 164 -18.79 10.02 -5.56
C SER A 164 -18.13 11.37 -5.38
N LEU A 165 -17.17 11.47 -4.45
CA LEU A 165 -16.50 12.71 -4.09
C LEU A 165 -15.12 12.82 -4.75
N SER A 166 -14.62 14.05 -4.85
CA SER A 166 -13.34 14.35 -5.47
C SER A 166 -12.17 14.18 -4.51
N GLU A 167 -11.31 13.19 -4.75
CA GLU A 167 -10.00 13.15 -4.07
C GLU A 167 -9.06 14.25 -4.58
N GLN A 168 -9.26 14.71 -5.82
CA GLN A 168 -8.39 15.70 -6.45
C GLN A 168 -8.47 17.05 -5.76
N GLU A 169 -9.67 17.44 -5.32
CA GLU A 169 -9.85 18.68 -4.58
C GLU A 169 -9.02 18.69 -3.30
N LEU A 170 -9.04 17.58 -2.54
CA LEU A 170 -8.17 17.44 -1.35
C LEU A 170 -6.69 17.52 -1.74
N VAL A 171 -6.28 16.79 -2.79
CA VAL A 171 -4.89 16.79 -3.27
C VAL A 171 -4.41 18.19 -3.70
N ASP A 172 -5.29 19.01 -4.27
CA ASP A 172 -4.95 20.32 -4.79
C ASP A 172 -5.09 21.45 -3.76
N CYS A 173 -6.01 21.32 -2.79
CA CYS A 173 -6.47 22.42 -1.95
C CYS A 173 -6.22 22.22 -0.44
N ASP A 174 -6.08 20.98 0.03
CA ASP A 174 -5.74 20.73 1.42
C ASP A 174 -4.24 20.87 1.64
N HIS A 175 -3.88 21.97 2.29
CA HIS A 175 -2.52 22.29 2.70
C HIS A 175 -2.42 22.47 4.22
N ASN A 176 -3.45 22.05 4.98
CA ASN A 176 -3.50 22.19 6.43
C ASN A 176 -2.91 20.97 7.14
N GLY A 177 -1.66 20.65 6.82
CA GLY A 177 -0.95 19.48 7.34
C GLY A 177 -0.80 18.36 6.31
N ASP A 178 -1.52 18.42 5.20
CA ASP A 178 -1.41 17.48 4.07
C ASP A 178 -0.65 18.10 2.89
N MET A 179 -0.02 17.26 2.08
CA MET A 179 0.97 17.65 1.06
C MET A 179 0.68 17.03 -0.32
N GLY A 180 -0.60 16.89 -0.67
CA GLY A 180 -1.03 16.36 -1.95
C GLY A 180 -0.49 14.94 -2.21
N CYS A 181 0.28 14.77 -3.28
CA CYS A 181 0.93 13.49 -3.60
C CYS A 181 2.12 13.12 -2.71
N ASN A 182 2.58 14.01 -1.85
CA ASN A 182 3.65 13.71 -0.88
C ASN A 182 3.09 13.17 0.45
N GLY A 183 1.78 13.04 0.56
CA GLY A 183 1.12 12.37 1.66
C GLY A 183 0.28 13.27 2.56
N GLY A 184 -0.39 12.65 3.51
CA GLY A 184 -1.34 13.32 4.39
C GLY A 184 -2.02 12.38 5.39
N LEU A 185 -2.91 12.96 6.20
CA LEU A 185 -3.65 12.34 7.29
C LEU A 185 -5.14 12.59 7.13
N MET A 186 -5.95 11.53 7.20
CA MET A 186 -7.40 11.64 6.98
C MET A 186 -8.11 12.66 7.89
N ASP A 187 -7.63 12.82 9.13
CA ASP A 187 -8.19 13.77 10.10
C ASP A 187 -7.95 15.23 9.71
N HIS A 188 -6.81 15.56 9.10
CA HIS A 188 -6.58 16.90 8.55
C HIS A 188 -7.57 17.16 7.41
N ALA A 189 -7.74 16.19 6.52
CA ALA A 189 -8.69 16.27 5.42
C ALA A 189 -10.15 16.38 5.88
N PHE A 190 -10.55 15.67 6.95
CA PHE A 190 -11.89 15.84 7.53
C PHE A 190 -12.09 17.27 8.07
N ALA A 191 -11.10 17.79 8.80
CA ALA A 191 -11.13 19.16 9.31
C ALA A 191 -11.15 20.19 8.17
N TRP A 192 -10.39 19.96 7.11
CA TRP A 192 -10.39 20.81 5.92
C TRP A 192 -11.76 20.84 5.26
N ILE A 193 -12.42 19.69 5.06
CA ILE A 193 -13.77 19.65 4.45
C ILE A 193 -14.79 20.38 5.32
N GLU A 194 -14.69 20.26 6.65
CA GLU A 194 -15.54 20.99 7.59
C GLU A 194 -15.34 22.51 7.47
N ASP A 195 -14.10 22.98 7.53
CA ASP A 195 -13.75 24.41 7.46
C ASP A 195 -14.01 25.01 6.06
N HIS A 196 -13.87 24.22 5.00
CA HIS A 196 -14.07 24.63 3.62
C HIS A 196 -15.55 24.62 3.18
N GLY A 197 -16.47 24.27 4.10
CA GLY A 197 -17.91 24.26 3.85
C GLY A 197 -18.40 23.11 2.97
N GLY A 198 -17.54 22.12 2.71
CA GLY A 198 -17.85 20.91 1.96
C GLY A 198 -16.84 20.56 0.88
N ILE A 199 -17.15 19.49 0.15
CA ILE A 199 -16.32 18.87 -0.87
C ILE A 199 -17.14 18.60 -2.14
N CYS A 200 -16.48 18.67 -3.28
CA CYS A 200 -17.03 18.54 -4.61
C CYS A 200 -17.20 17.08 -5.03
N SER A 201 -18.00 16.87 -6.07
CA SER A 201 -18.16 15.56 -6.67
C SER A 201 -16.96 15.20 -7.55
N GLU A 202 -16.72 13.90 -7.75
CA GLU A 202 -15.73 13.40 -8.72
C GLU A 202 -15.98 13.96 -10.13
N ASP A 203 -17.24 14.07 -10.54
CA ASP A 203 -17.61 14.51 -11.89
C ASP A 203 -17.28 16.00 -12.15
N ASP A 204 -17.32 16.84 -11.12
CA ASP A 204 -16.99 18.28 -11.24
C ASP A 204 -15.47 18.51 -11.09
N TYR A 205 -14.81 17.72 -10.24
CA TYR A 205 -13.36 17.82 -9.98
C TYR A 205 -12.68 16.46 -10.12
N GLU A 206 -12.51 16.02 -11.37
CA GLU A 206 -11.94 14.70 -11.71
C GLU A 206 -10.49 14.49 -11.23
N TYR A 207 -10.18 13.26 -10.80
CA TYR A 207 -8.84 12.85 -10.38
C TYR A 207 -7.81 12.78 -11.52
N LYS A 208 -6.61 13.33 -11.27
CA LYS A 208 -5.49 13.49 -12.22
C LYS A 208 -4.18 12.88 -11.74
N ALA A 209 -4.14 12.26 -10.56
CA ALA A 209 -2.96 11.58 -10.01
C ALA A 209 -1.71 12.45 -9.92
N LYS A 210 -1.88 13.75 -9.71
CA LYS A 210 -0.83 14.74 -9.47
C LYS A 210 -1.44 15.97 -8.83
N ALA A 211 -0.67 16.67 -7.99
CA ALA A 211 -1.08 17.98 -7.51
C ALA A 211 -1.14 18.99 -8.65
N GLN A 212 -2.19 19.80 -8.64
CA GLN A 212 -2.44 20.92 -9.53
C GLN A 212 -2.79 22.17 -8.72
N VAL A 213 -3.17 23.24 -9.41
CA VAL A 213 -3.65 24.45 -8.75
C VAL A 213 -5.07 24.19 -8.28
N CYS A 214 -5.35 24.49 -7.00
CA CYS A 214 -6.69 24.43 -6.42
C CYS A 214 -7.71 25.24 -7.26
N ARG A 215 -8.90 24.68 -7.45
CA ARG A 215 -9.99 25.28 -8.24
C ARG A 215 -11.29 25.28 -7.44
N ASP A 216 -12.14 26.28 -7.72
CA ASP A 216 -13.50 26.32 -7.19
C ASP A 216 -14.40 25.32 -7.94
N CYS A 217 -15.37 24.76 -7.22
CA CYS A 217 -16.35 23.78 -7.68
C CYS A 217 -17.58 23.77 -6.76
N GLU A 218 -18.67 23.15 -7.20
CA GLU A 218 -19.90 23.08 -6.40
C GLU A 218 -19.76 22.02 -5.30
N LYS A 219 -19.90 22.44 -4.02
CA LYS A 219 -19.86 21.51 -2.89
C LYS A 219 -21.14 20.69 -2.82
N VAL A 220 -21.02 19.38 -2.68
CA VAL A 220 -22.15 18.43 -2.66
C VAL A 220 -22.34 17.75 -1.31
N VAL A 221 -21.27 17.64 -0.51
CA VAL A 221 -21.28 17.04 0.83
C VAL A 221 -20.54 17.93 1.81
N LYS A 222 -21.09 18.11 3.01
CA LYS A 222 -20.43 18.79 4.13
C LYS A 222 -20.08 17.81 5.24
N VAL A 223 -18.92 18.00 5.85
CA VAL A 223 -18.51 17.36 7.11
C VAL A 223 -18.85 18.31 8.25
N THR A 224 -19.42 17.78 9.34
CA THR A 224 -19.84 18.57 10.52
C THR A 224 -19.05 18.20 11.77
N GLY A 225 -17.88 17.58 11.59
CA GLY A 225 -17.03 17.01 12.62
C GLY A 225 -16.63 15.57 12.31
N PHE A 226 -15.68 15.05 13.06
CA PHE A 226 -15.20 13.67 12.97
C PHE A 226 -14.84 13.13 14.35
N GLN A 227 -14.69 11.82 14.44
CA GLN A 227 -14.40 11.13 15.69
C GLN A 227 -13.28 10.11 15.50
N ASP A 228 -12.30 10.20 16.39
CA ASP A 228 -11.29 9.17 16.58
C ASP A 228 -11.86 7.96 17.31
N VAL A 229 -11.59 6.78 16.76
CA VAL A 229 -11.83 5.50 17.44
C VAL A 229 -10.68 5.27 18.44
N ASN A 230 -10.97 4.63 19.57
CA ASN A 230 -9.93 4.27 20.55
C ASN A 230 -8.79 3.48 19.85
N PRO A 231 -7.54 3.96 19.94
CA PRO A 231 -6.43 3.28 19.29
C PRO A 231 -6.16 1.93 19.98
N GLN A 232 -5.68 0.98 19.19
CA GLN A 232 -5.35 -0.38 19.59
C GLN A 232 -6.53 -1.14 20.24
N ASP A 233 -7.75 -0.87 19.76
CA ASP A 233 -8.99 -1.49 20.22
C ASP A 233 -9.82 -1.96 19.01
N GLU A 234 -9.58 -3.19 18.57
CA GLU A 234 -10.32 -3.79 17.44
C GLU A 234 -11.82 -3.93 17.71
N HIS A 235 -12.24 -3.97 18.99
CA HIS A 235 -13.66 -3.98 19.32
C HIS A 235 -14.28 -2.60 19.10
N ALA A 236 -13.63 -1.53 19.54
CA ALA A 236 -14.05 -0.16 19.22
C ALA A 236 -14.11 0.08 17.71
N LEU A 237 -13.13 -0.40 16.95
CA LEU A 237 -13.17 -0.37 15.48
C LEU A 237 -14.37 -1.15 14.93
N LYS A 238 -14.69 -2.32 15.48
CA LYS A 238 -15.85 -3.13 15.05
C LYS A 238 -17.15 -2.35 15.29
N VAL A 239 -17.25 -1.67 16.42
CA VAL A 239 -18.39 -0.81 16.76
C VAL A 239 -18.53 0.35 15.79
N ALA A 240 -17.44 1.04 15.44
CA ALA A 240 -17.47 2.12 14.46
C ALA A 240 -17.85 1.62 13.06
N VAL A 241 -17.21 0.55 12.57
CA VAL A 241 -17.49 -0.06 11.25
C VAL A 241 -18.92 -0.59 11.17
N SER A 242 -19.53 -0.99 12.30
CA SER A 242 -20.93 -1.42 12.30
C SER A 242 -21.93 -0.30 11.98
N GLN A 243 -21.51 0.97 12.15
CA GLN A 243 -22.34 2.16 11.98
C GLN A 243 -22.13 2.84 10.62
N GLN A 244 -20.90 2.84 10.09
CA GLN A 244 -20.55 3.39 8.77
C GLN A 244 -19.16 2.89 8.33
N PRO A 245 -18.74 3.11 7.07
CA PRO A 245 -17.33 2.94 6.67
C PRO A 245 -16.38 3.84 7.48
N VAL A 246 -15.18 3.34 7.77
CA VAL A 246 -14.19 4.00 8.66
C VAL A 246 -12.85 4.11 7.95
N SER A 247 -12.24 5.30 7.99
CA SER A 247 -10.87 5.51 7.53
C SER A 247 -9.89 4.86 8.49
N VAL A 248 -8.95 4.07 7.96
CA VAL A 248 -7.92 3.39 8.74
C VAL A 248 -6.58 3.53 8.03
N ALA A 249 -5.48 3.50 8.79
CA ALA A 249 -4.14 3.38 8.24
C ALA A 249 -3.56 2.00 8.53
N ILE A 250 -2.75 1.49 7.61
CA ILE A 250 -2.06 0.21 7.71
C ILE A 250 -0.61 0.34 7.23
N GLU A 251 0.22 -0.65 7.56
CA GLU A 251 1.51 -0.88 6.90
C GLU A 251 1.30 -1.73 5.64
N ALA A 252 1.45 -1.13 4.47
CA ALA A 252 1.26 -1.75 3.16
C ALA A 252 2.56 -1.90 2.36
N ASP A 253 3.69 -1.42 2.87
CA ASP A 253 5.03 -1.55 2.27
C ASP A 253 5.64 -2.96 2.38
N GLN A 254 4.86 -4.02 2.21
CA GLN A 254 5.32 -5.41 2.29
C GLN A 254 5.14 -6.12 0.95
N LYS A 255 6.12 -6.93 0.53
CA LYS A 255 6.09 -7.56 -0.81
C LYS A 255 4.91 -8.52 -0.99
N ALA A 256 4.49 -9.19 0.08
CA ALA A 256 3.28 -10.01 0.06
C ALA A 256 2.01 -9.17 -0.12
N PHE A 257 1.98 -7.94 0.42
CA PHE A 257 0.86 -7.02 0.26
C PHE A 257 0.77 -6.50 -1.19
N GLN A 258 1.90 -6.17 -1.80
CA GLN A 258 1.99 -5.77 -3.22
C GLN A 258 1.28 -6.79 -4.14
N PHE A 259 1.44 -8.08 -3.88
CA PHE A 259 0.93 -9.17 -4.73
C PHE A 259 -0.29 -9.89 -4.17
N TYR A 260 -0.92 -9.36 -3.12
CA TYR A 260 -2.12 -9.97 -2.56
C TYR A 260 -3.17 -10.20 -3.66
N LYS A 261 -3.70 -11.43 -3.73
CA LYS A 261 -4.73 -11.81 -4.69
C LYS A 261 -6.02 -12.24 -4.02
N SER A 262 -5.94 -13.08 -2.98
CA SER A 262 -7.11 -13.52 -2.23
C SER A 262 -6.77 -14.21 -0.90
N GLY A 263 -7.80 -14.41 -0.08
CA GLY A 263 -7.71 -15.04 1.24
C GLY A 263 -7.70 -14.03 2.38
N VAL A 264 -7.81 -14.50 3.62
CA VAL A 264 -7.67 -13.64 4.81
C VAL A 264 -6.19 -13.41 5.07
N PHE A 265 -5.71 -12.21 4.79
CA PHE A 265 -4.32 -11.82 4.92
C PHE A 265 -3.90 -11.79 6.39
N ASN A 266 -3.10 -12.77 6.78
CA ASN A 266 -2.49 -12.94 8.10
C ASN A 266 -0.95 -13.08 8.01
N LEU A 267 -0.37 -12.64 6.88
CA LEU A 267 1.07 -12.68 6.66
C LEU A 267 1.75 -11.54 7.43
N THR A 268 3.07 -11.65 7.59
CA THR A 268 3.85 -10.64 8.33
C THR A 268 3.71 -9.26 7.69
N CYS A 269 3.31 -8.31 8.53
CA CYS A 269 3.43 -6.87 8.35
C CYS A 269 3.72 -6.25 9.71
N GLY A 270 4.34 -5.07 9.73
CA GLY A 270 4.59 -4.33 10.97
C GLY A 270 3.42 -3.42 11.34
N THR A 271 3.77 -2.31 12.00
CA THR A 271 2.86 -1.26 12.47
C THR A 271 3.37 0.15 12.13
N ARG A 272 4.33 0.25 11.19
CA ARG A 272 4.79 1.52 10.62
C ARG A 272 3.83 1.92 9.51
N LEU A 273 2.75 2.57 9.91
CA LEU A 273 1.65 2.92 9.03
C LEU A 273 2.13 3.84 7.90
N ASP A 274 1.80 3.50 6.67
CA ASP A 274 2.23 4.21 5.45
C ASP A 274 1.13 4.30 4.38
N HIS A 275 -0.02 3.67 4.62
CA HIS A 275 -1.11 3.63 3.65
C HIS A 275 -2.49 3.83 4.28
N GLY A 276 -3.23 4.82 3.77
CA GLY A 276 -4.61 5.10 4.13
C GLY A 276 -5.58 4.26 3.29
N VAL A 277 -6.50 3.55 3.95
CA VAL A 277 -7.50 2.68 3.31
C VAL A 277 -8.84 2.80 4.02
N LEU A 278 -9.88 2.15 3.50
CA LEU A 278 -11.23 2.25 4.04
C LEU A 278 -11.72 0.89 4.55
N ALA A 279 -12.00 0.78 5.84
CA ALA A 279 -12.69 -0.38 6.41
C ALA A 279 -14.19 -0.29 6.08
N VAL A 280 -14.65 -1.15 5.19
CA VAL A 280 -16.04 -1.16 4.69
C VAL A 280 -16.90 -2.28 5.29
N GLY A 281 -16.31 -3.09 6.15
CA GLY A 281 -17.02 -4.20 6.73
C GLY A 281 -16.13 -5.15 7.50
N TYR A 282 -16.74 -6.20 8.02
CA TYR A 282 -16.07 -7.30 8.70
C TYR A 282 -16.94 -8.55 8.64
N GLY A 283 -16.33 -9.71 8.84
CA GLY A 283 -17.04 -10.97 8.85
C GLY A 283 -16.16 -12.12 9.32
N SER A 284 -16.57 -13.33 8.94
CA SER A 284 -15.81 -14.56 9.14
C SER A 284 -15.91 -15.43 7.90
N ASP A 285 -14.81 -16.01 7.47
CA ASP A 285 -14.74 -16.98 6.38
C ASP A 285 -14.08 -18.26 6.89
N ASN A 286 -14.81 -19.38 6.88
CA ASN A 286 -14.36 -20.67 7.41
C ASN A 286 -13.77 -20.59 8.83
N GLY A 287 -14.34 -19.74 9.69
CA GLY A 287 -13.89 -19.53 11.06
C GLY A 287 -12.79 -18.49 11.24
N GLN A 288 -12.20 -17.98 10.15
CA GLN A 288 -11.22 -16.89 10.19
C GLN A 288 -11.94 -15.54 10.13
N LYS A 289 -11.81 -14.74 11.19
CA LYS A 289 -12.39 -13.40 11.27
C LYS A 289 -11.58 -12.43 10.40
N PHE A 290 -12.26 -11.54 9.70
CA PHE A 290 -11.58 -10.55 8.86
C PHE A 290 -12.24 -9.17 8.92
N TRP A 291 -11.43 -8.15 8.63
CA TRP A 291 -11.84 -6.83 8.15
C TRP A 291 -11.93 -6.85 6.62
N LYS A 292 -13.00 -6.33 6.03
CA LYS A 292 -13.07 -6.07 4.59
C LYS A 292 -12.64 -4.63 4.35
N VAL A 293 -11.56 -4.48 3.59
CA VAL A 293 -10.90 -3.18 3.38
C VAL A 293 -10.89 -2.86 1.90
N LYS A 294 -11.39 -1.68 1.53
CA LYS A 294 -11.32 -1.11 0.19
C LYS A 294 -9.98 -0.41 0.02
N ASN A 295 -9.24 -0.77 -1.02
CA ASN A 295 -7.98 -0.14 -1.40
C ASN A 295 -8.20 0.85 -2.56
N SER A 296 -7.19 1.66 -2.87
CA SER A 296 -7.16 2.71 -3.89
C SER A 296 -6.22 2.39 -5.05
N TRP A 297 -5.96 1.10 -5.30
CA TRP A 297 -5.00 0.62 -6.31
C TRP A 297 -5.67 -0.03 -7.52
N GLY A 298 -6.91 0.37 -7.82
CA GLY A 298 -7.69 -0.20 -8.91
C GLY A 298 -8.20 -1.62 -8.62
N SER A 299 -9.13 -2.08 -9.46
CA SER A 299 -9.76 -3.40 -9.30
C SER A 299 -8.86 -4.57 -9.73
N SER A 300 -7.70 -4.31 -10.31
CA SER A 300 -6.78 -5.36 -10.77
C SER A 300 -6.00 -5.98 -9.60
N TRP A 301 -5.83 -5.23 -8.52
CA TRP A 301 -5.18 -5.64 -7.29
C TRP A 301 -6.16 -6.34 -6.33
N GLY A 302 -5.68 -7.34 -5.58
CA GLY A 302 -6.47 -8.02 -4.55
C GLY A 302 -7.75 -8.69 -5.06
N GLU A 303 -8.76 -8.72 -4.18
CA GLU A 303 -10.09 -9.26 -4.43
C GLU A 303 -10.96 -8.18 -5.08
N ASN A 304 -10.66 -7.84 -6.34
CA ASN A 304 -11.30 -6.75 -7.09
C ASN A 304 -11.14 -5.37 -6.43
N GLY A 305 -9.93 -5.07 -5.93
CA GLY A 305 -9.59 -3.83 -5.24
C GLY A 305 -9.80 -3.86 -3.72
N TYR A 306 -10.20 -5.00 -3.19
CA TYR A 306 -10.38 -5.21 -1.74
C TYR A 306 -9.32 -6.17 -1.19
N ILE A 307 -9.13 -6.09 0.12
CA ILE A 307 -8.38 -7.06 0.91
C ILE A 307 -9.17 -7.45 2.15
N ARG A 308 -9.06 -8.72 2.52
CA ARG A 308 -9.53 -9.20 3.82
C ARG A 308 -8.34 -9.29 4.77
N LEU A 309 -8.26 -8.41 5.76
CA LEU A 309 -7.20 -8.45 6.78
C LEU A 309 -7.67 -9.29 7.96
N ALA A 310 -6.80 -10.12 8.54
CA ALA A 310 -7.12 -10.86 9.76
C ALA A 310 -7.58 -9.92 10.89
N ARG A 311 -8.60 -10.33 11.64
CA ARG A 311 -9.20 -9.55 12.73
C ARG A 311 -9.08 -10.31 14.04
N GLU A 312 -8.78 -9.60 15.13
CA GLU A 312 -8.47 -10.18 16.46
C GLU A 312 -7.18 -11.04 16.45
N GLU A 313 -6.22 -10.66 15.60
CA GLU A 313 -4.91 -11.30 15.47
C GLU A 313 -3.79 -10.25 15.51
N ASN A 314 -2.57 -10.68 15.85
CA ASN A 314 -1.35 -9.86 15.81
C ASN A 314 -1.30 -8.68 16.80
N GLY A 315 -1.96 -8.85 17.95
CA GLY A 315 -1.86 -7.94 19.09
C GLY A 315 -2.85 -6.77 19.00
N PRO A 316 -2.73 -5.79 19.92
CA PRO A 316 -3.76 -4.78 20.09
C PRO A 316 -3.81 -3.78 18.93
N ALA A 317 -2.72 -3.59 18.19
CA ALA A 317 -2.69 -2.79 16.96
C ALA A 317 -3.48 -3.42 15.79
N GLY A 318 -3.84 -4.71 15.89
CA GLY A 318 -4.45 -5.48 14.82
C GLY A 318 -3.51 -5.79 13.65
N GLN A 319 -3.98 -6.60 12.70
CA GLN A 319 -3.23 -6.94 11.49
C GLN A 319 -2.78 -5.68 10.74
N CYS A 320 -1.47 -5.56 10.51
CA CYS A 320 -0.83 -4.42 9.83
C CYS A 320 -1.09 -3.06 10.49
N GLY A 321 -1.46 -3.04 11.77
CA GLY A 321 -1.72 -1.82 12.52
C GLY A 321 -3.09 -1.19 12.26
N ILE A 322 -4.03 -1.90 11.63
CA ILE A 322 -5.36 -1.38 11.24
C ILE A 322 -6.14 -0.70 12.39
N ALA A 323 -5.91 -1.10 13.65
CA ALA A 323 -6.57 -0.53 14.82
C ALA A 323 -5.81 0.65 15.44
N SER A 324 -4.72 1.13 14.85
CA SER A 324 -3.83 2.12 15.47
C SER A 324 -4.37 3.54 15.40
N VAL A 325 -4.82 4.01 14.23
CA VAL A 325 -5.37 5.37 14.03
C VAL A 325 -6.70 5.42 13.24
N PRO A 326 -7.71 4.58 13.57
CA PRO A 326 -9.01 4.63 12.90
C PRO A 326 -9.81 5.90 13.24
N SER A 327 -10.42 6.53 12.24
CA SER A 327 -11.29 7.71 12.42
C SER A 327 -12.45 7.71 11.41
N TYR A 328 -13.54 8.39 11.76
CA TYR A 328 -14.70 8.50 10.87
C TYR A 328 -15.38 9.87 10.97
N PRO A 329 -15.88 10.42 9.85
CA PRO A 329 -16.55 11.71 9.83
C PRO A 329 -18.06 11.61 10.09
N PHE A 330 -18.67 12.72 10.46
CA PHE A 330 -20.10 12.95 10.36
C PHE A 330 -20.35 13.81 9.11
N ALA A 331 -21.16 13.31 8.17
CA ALA A 331 -21.36 13.99 6.89
C ALA A 331 -22.83 14.01 6.44
N THR A 332 -23.20 15.07 5.72
CA THR A 332 -24.55 15.26 5.16
C THR A 332 -24.48 15.83 3.75
N LEU A 333 -25.47 15.49 2.92
CA LEU A 333 -25.63 16.13 1.62
C LEU A 333 -25.99 17.61 1.79
N ILE A 334 -25.39 18.46 0.97
CA ILE A 334 -25.75 19.88 0.91
C ILE A 334 -27.03 20.01 0.08
N SER A 335 -28.06 20.64 0.65
CA SER A 335 -29.33 20.86 -0.05
C SER A 335 -29.24 22.07 -0.98
N LYS A 336 -30.01 22.08 -2.08
CA LYS A 336 -30.05 23.20 -3.03
C LYS A 336 -30.42 24.55 -2.40
N ASP A 337 -31.17 24.52 -1.31
CA ASP A 337 -31.58 25.74 -0.59
C ASP A 337 -30.43 26.29 0.29
N GLU A 338 -29.56 25.43 0.83
CA GLU A 338 -28.35 25.85 1.56
C GLU A 338 -27.26 26.39 0.61
N GLN A 339 -27.20 25.89 -0.63
CA GLN A 339 -26.23 26.35 -1.64
C GLN A 339 -26.36 27.86 -1.94
N THR A 340 -27.60 28.39 -1.94
CA THR A 340 -27.85 29.82 -2.22
C THR A 340 -27.56 30.76 -1.05
N GLU A 341 -27.44 30.24 0.17
CA GLU A 341 -26.98 31.03 1.33
C GLU A 341 -25.46 31.08 1.39
N THR A 342 -24.77 29.97 1.11
CA THR A 342 -23.30 29.92 1.07
C THR A 342 -22.73 30.82 -0.04
N GLU A 343 -23.33 30.81 -1.23
CA GLU A 343 -22.92 31.71 -2.33
C GLU A 343 -22.98 33.19 -1.93
N LYS A 344 -24.01 33.60 -1.17
CA LYS A 344 -24.15 34.98 -0.69
C LYS A 344 -23.08 35.37 0.33
N VAL A 345 -22.69 34.44 1.20
CA VAL A 345 -21.64 34.69 2.22
C VAL A 345 -20.26 34.81 1.56
N VAL A 346 -19.96 33.98 0.56
CA VAL A 346 -18.70 34.05 -0.19
C VAL A 346 -18.61 35.31 -1.05
N GLU A 347 -19.73 35.73 -1.67
CA GLU A 347 -19.77 36.97 -2.46
C GLU A 347 -19.58 38.23 -1.58
N GLU A 348 -20.08 38.23 -0.35
CA GLU A 348 -19.89 39.33 0.61
C GLU A 348 -18.42 39.44 1.06
N GLN A 349 -17.71 38.32 1.25
CA GLN A 349 -16.29 38.30 1.62
C GLN A 349 -15.32 38.66 0.47
N ARG A 350 -15.75 38.58 -0.80
CA ARG A 350 -14.91 38.91 -1.97
C ARG A 350 -14.83 40.42 -2.26
N SER A 351 -15.53 41.26 -1.48
CA SER A 351 -15.62 42.71 -1.68
C SER A 351 -14.67 43.52 -0.77
N VAL A 352 -13.36 43.45 -1.03
CA VAL A 352 -12.36 44.37 -0.43
C VAL A 352 -11.57 45.07 -1.54
N PRO A 353 -11.33 46.41 -1.51
CA PRO A 353 -10.75 47.12 -2.65
C PRO A 353 -9.22 46.95 -2.74
N ALA A 354 -8.73 46.88 -3.97
CA ALA A 354 -7.32 46.80 -4.32
C ALA A 354 -6.67 48.20 -4.48
N ASP A 355 -5.49 48.38 -3.88
CA ASP A 355 -4.46 49.41 -4.13
C ASP A 355 -3.17 48.88 -3.46
N ASN A 356 -1.93 48.92 -3.97
CA ASN A 356 -1.24 49.45 -5.15
C ASN A 356 0.09 48.64 -5.35
N PRO A 357 0.79 48.75 -6.49
CA PRO A 357 1.82 47.81 -6.94
C PRO A 357 3.26 48.21 -6.56
N VAL A 358 4.16 47.23 -6.37
CA VAL A 358 5.62 47.47 -6.34
C VAL A 358 6.38 46.36 -7.08
N GLU A 359 6.94 46.81 -8.21
CA GLU A 359 8.23 46.54 -8.86
C GLU A 359 8.81 45.11 -9.02
N SER A 360 8.96 44.78 -10.30
CA SER A 360 9.76 43.74 -10.97
C SER A 360 11.28 43.88 -10.81
N PHE A 361 12.04 42.77 -10.81
CA PHE A 361 13.40 42.58 -11.41
C PHE A 361 13.77 41.05 -11.38
N PRO A 362 14.75 40.54 -12.18
CA PRO A 362 14.53 39.81 -13.43
C PRO A 362 14.87 38.30 -13.38
N ALA A 363 14.56 37.62 -14.48
CA ALA A 363 14.84 36.21 -14.74
C ALA A 363 16.33 35.92 -15.04
N GLU A 364 16.85 34.80 -14.52
CA GLU A 364 17.99 34.07 -15.08
C GLU A 364 17.81 32.55 -14.91
N GLU A 365 18.33 31.81 -15.88
CA GLU A 365 18.06 30.40 -16.21
C GLU A 365 18.79 29.37 -15.33
N ARG A 366 18.07 28.25 -15.13
CA ARG A 366 18.47 26.82 -15.12
C ARG A 366 19.98 26.47 -15.13
N ASP A 367 20.40 25.65 -14.15
CA ASP A 367 21.01 24.34 -14.46
C ASP A 367 20.88 23.35 -13.28
N PHE A 368 20.66 22.08 -13.62
CA PHE A 368 20.23 20.99 -12.75
C PHE A 368 21.26 19.86 -12.88
N ARG A 369 22.09 19.60 -11.86
CA ARG A 369 22.84 18.32 -11.74
C ARG A 369 23.20 17.99 -10.27
N PRO A 370 22.72 16.87 -9.72
CA PRO A 370 23.38 16.21 -8.60
C PRO A 370 24.51 15.29 -9.09
N MET A 371 25.68 15.37 -8.45
CA MET A 371 26.81 14.46 -8.67
C MET A 371 26.63 13.16 -7.86
N ASN A 372 26.80 12.04 -8.58
CA ASN A 372 27.24 10.71 -8.15
C ASN A 372 26.65 10.07 -6.88
N LEU A 373 25.73 9.14 -7.11
CA LEU A 373 25.57 7.94 -6.27
C LEU A 373 25.68 6.70 -7.16
N ALA A 374 26.91 6.38 -7.56
CA ALA A 374 27.24 5.15 -8.28
C ALA A 374 28.35 4.44 -7.51
N ASP A 375 27.94 3.75 -6.45
CA ASP A 375 28.61 2.56 -5.93
C ASP A 375 27.66 1.93 -4.93
N LEU A 376 26.87 0.96 -5.39
CA LEU A 376 26.71 -0.36 -4.76
C LEU A 376 25.61 -1.13 -5.50
N PHE A 377 25.97 -2.36 -5.90
CA PHE A 377 25.14 -3.45 -6.46
C PHE A 377 24.91 -3.48 -7.98
N SER A 378 25.74 -4.26 -8.68
CA SER A 378 25.32 -5.53 -9.30
C SER A 378 26.49 -6.11 -10.10
N SER A 379 26.90 -7.33 -9.78
CA SER A 379 27.84 -8.09 -10.61
C SER A 379 27.05 -8.78 -11.73
N ALA A 380 26.67 -8.01 -12.75
CA ALA A 380 26.18 -8.52 -14.02
C ALA A 380 27.05 -7.91 -15.12
N LYS A 381 27.72 -8.74 -15.91
CA LYS A 381 28.58 -8.30 -17.00
C LYS A 381 27.88 -8.63 -18.32
N ILE A 382 27.14 -7.67 -18.86
CA ILE A 382 26.54 -7.79 -20.19
C ILE A 382 27.63 -7.51 -21.22
N THR A 383 27.93 -8.50 -22.07
CA THR A 383 28.84 -8.33 -23.21
C THR A 383 27.98 -8.21 -24.46
N GLN A 384 27.90 -7.01 -25.04
CA GLN A 384 27.15 -6.80 -26.27
C GLN A 384 27.93 -7.39 -27.45
N CYS A 385 27.37 -8.43 -28.08
CA CYS A 385 27.84 -8.97 -29.36
C CYS A 385 26.65 -9.03 -30.32
N GLY A 386 26.56 -8.11 -31.28
CA GLY A 386 25.49 -8.14 -32.30
C GLY A 386 25.44 -6.87 -33.15
N ASP A 387 25.15 -7.05 -34.44
CA ASP A 387 25.17 -6.01 -35.47
C ASP A 387 24.01 -5.01 -35.31
N VAL A 388 24.31 -3.72 -35.40
CA VAL A 388 23.43 -2.58 -35.03
C VAL A 388 22.26 -2.36 -36.01
N GLY A 389 22.11 -3.25 -37.00
CA GLY A 389 21.16 -3.13 -38.11
C GLY A 389 19.88 -3.96 -38.00
N SER A 390 19.75 -4.85 -37.02
CA SER A 390 18.54 -5.65 -36.82
C SER A 390 18.07 -5.59 -35.38
N ALA A 391 16.89 -5.01 -35.15
CA ALA A 391 16.23 -4.92 -33.86
C ALA A 391 15.69 -6.29 -33.39
N ILE A 392 16.59 -7.24 -33.19
CA ILE A 392 16.32 -8.49 -32.48
C ILE A 392 17.43 -8.60 -31.44
N ILE A 393 17.07 -8.38 -30.18
CA ILE A 393 17.96 -8.66 -29.07
C ILE A 393 17.94 -10.18 -28.89
N ASP A 394 19.09 -10.81 -29.08
CA ASP A 394 19.27 -12.24 -28.84
C ASP A 394 19.64 -12.44 -27.36
N PHE A 395 18.77 -13.10 -26.60
CA PHE A 395 18.91 -13.36 -25.16
C PHE A 395 19.46 -14.76 -24.84
N SER A 396 20.16 -15.39 -25.78
CA SER A 396 20.71 -16.74 -25.63
C SER A 396 21.63 -16.95 -24.41
N ASP A 397 22.13 -15.87 -23.80
CA ASP A 397 23.14 -15.92 -22.72
C ASP A 397 22.71 -15.25 -21.39
N LEU A 398 21.40 -15.23 -21.05
CA LEU A 398 20.95 -14.70 -19.76
C LEU A 398 21.09 -15.75 -18.63
N GLU A 399 22.14 -15.66 -17.80
CA GLU A 399 22.27 -16.48 -16.58
C GLU A 399 21.72 -15.76 -15.34
N VAL A 400 20.66 -16.30 -14.74
CA VAL A 400 20.11 -15.85 -13.45
C VAL A 400 20.68 -16.73 -12.32
N THR A 401 21.43 -16.14 -11.39
CA THR A 401 21.99 -16.86 -10.23
C THR A 401 21.29 -16.49 -8.92
N ARG A 402 20.98 -17.51 -8.11
CA ARG A 402 20.30 -17.39 -6.80
C ARG A 402 21.30 -16.86 -5.74
N ARG A 403 20.97 -15.79 -5.01
CA ARG A 403 21.78 -15.37 -3.84
C ARG A 403 21.55 -16.35 -2.68
N HIS A 404 22.61 -17.04 -2.25
CA HIS A 404 22.60 -17.80 -1.00
C HIS A 404 22.53 -16.85 0.21
N LEU A 405 21.43 -16.90 0.96
CA LEU A 405 21.34 -16.38 2.32
C LEU A 405 22.14 -17.29 3.25
N SER A 406 23.32 -16.83 3.68
CA SER A 406 24.10 -17.47 4.74
C SER A 406 23.54 -17.07 6.09
N VAL A 407 22.70 -17.94 6.67
CA VAL A 407 22.35 -17.91 8.09
C VAL A 407 23.53 -18.48 8.88
N ALA A 408 24.06 -17.68 9.80
CA ALA A 408 25.11 -18.10 10.70
C ALA A 408 24.62 -19.22 11.63
N SER A 409 25.22 -20.41 11.55
CA SER A 409 25.14 -21.39 12.63
C SER A 409 26.53 -21.92 12.96
N ARG A 410 26.99 -21.59 14.17
CA ARG A 410 28.19 -22.15 14.80
C ARG A 410 28.04 -23.66 14.95
N PHE A 411 28.93 -24.45 14.37
CA PHE A 411 29.38 -25.71 14.98
C PHE A 411 30.85 -25.95 14.66
N ARG A 412 31.65 -26.12 15.72
CA ARG A 412 33.06 -26.48 15.69
C ARG A 412 33.26 -27.77 14.91
N SER A 413 34.20 -27.80 13.97
CA SER A 413 34.75 -29.06 13.44
C SER A 413 36.20 -29.18 13.86
N LEU A 414 36.47 -30.20 14.67
CA LEU A 414 37.77 -30.70 15.06
C LEU A 414 38.45 -31.29 13.81
N ALA A 415 39.67 -30.86 13.53
CA ALA A 415 40.43 -31.28 12.37
C ALA A 415 40.93 -32.74 12.49
N MET A 416 40.72 -33.46 11.39
CA MET A 416 41.51 -34.56 10.80
C MET A 416 42.44 -35.41 11.69
N VAL A 417 42.10 -36.69 11.74
CA VAL A 417 43.03 -37.80 12.01
C VAL A 417 43.81 -38.13 10.73
N THR A 418 45.13 -38.02 10.79
CA THR A 418 46.05 -38.86 10.00
C THR A 418 47.07 -39.50 10.94
N ARG A 419 47.06 -40.85 10.97
CA ARG A 419 48.09 -41.76 11.53
C ARG A 419 49.48 -41.33 11.02
N SER A 420 50.62 -41.45 11.72
CA SER A 420 51.11 -42.49 12.64
C SER A 420 52.51 -42.05 13.13
N GLY A 421 52.89 -42.32 14.37
CA GLY A 421 54.27 -42.10 14.83
C GLY A 421 54.52 -42.29 16.33
N ILE A 422 54.61 -43.54 16.76
CA ILE A 422 55.40 -44.13 17.86
C ILE A 422 55.78 -43.21 19.06
N LEU A 423 55.22 -43.57 20.22
CA LEU A 423 55.55 -43.11 21.58
C LEU A 423 56.94 -43.60 22.05
N ARG A 424 57.67 -42.72 22.75
CA ARG A 424 58.54 -43.08 23.88
C ARG A 424 58.29 -42.10 25.04
N PRO A 425 58.03 -42.58 26.27
CA PRO A 425 57.92 -41.72 27.44
C PRO A 425 59.27 -41.57 28.15
N ARG A 426 59.55 -40.37 28.69
CA ARG A 426 60.57 -40.15 29.71
C ARG A 426 59.89 -39.76 31.03
N THR A 427 60.06 -40.65 32.01
CA THR A 427 60.33 -40.40 33.44
C THR A 427 59.39 -39.45 34.21
N SER A 428 58.56 -39.92 35.15
CA SER A 428 58.91 -40.17 36.58
C SER A 428 59.66 -38.96 37.19
N SER A 429 59.27 -38.33 38.30
CA SER A 429 58.44 -38.70 39.45
C SER A 429 58.75 -37.73 40.61
N TRP A 430 57.84 -37.61 41.59
CA TRP A 430 57.98 -36.96 42.93
C TRP A 430 58.09 -35.42 42.90
N ALA A 431 57.46 -34.64 43.78
CA ALA A 431 56.75 -34.91 45.04
C ALA A 431 55.59 -33.92 45.21
#